data_AF-A0A845MQW3-F1
#
_entry.id   AF-A0A845MQW3-F1
#
_cell.length_a   1.000
_cell.length_b   1.000
_cell.length_c   1.000
_cell.angle_alpha   90.00
_cell.angle_beta   90.00
_cell.angle_gamma   90.00
#
_symmetry.space_group_name_H-M   'P 1'
#
loop_
_entity.id
_entity.type
_entity.pdbx_description
1 polymer ?
#
loop_
_entity_poly.entity_id
_entity_poly.type
_entity_poly.pdbx_seq_one_letter_code
_entity_poly.pdbx_strand_id
1 'polypeptide(L)'
;MRFPAMVLVLLVSVFQPVLAESPKAQEQATQQEKSVEQKNMDVLAQAGIRQALEAIAKSGGMYPFGLISVKGDLKAVGYSGDRADAPSAEDWAKALFMKLRQIGEEQPEVDMLSLFRLHTITNDAGEEVVGVWAQVDHRQVRPWVIFVPLLKNDEGKHVVGDPIYYATEQSLFAPEEGEQE
;
A
#
# COMPACT_ATOMS: atom_id res chain seq x y z
N MET A 1 -62.21 43.63 -1.19
CA MET A 1 -61.29 43.24 -2.27
C MET A 1 -59.94 42.92 -1.64
N ARG A 2 -59.55 41.64 -1.63
CA ARG A 2 -58.30 41.14 -1.01
C ARG A 2 -57.57 40.30 -2.07
N PHE A 3 -56.31 40.62 -2.28
CA PHE A 3 -55.40 40.01 -3.27
C PHE A 3 -55.12 38.53 -2.98
N PRO A 4 -54.94 37.66 -3.98
CA PRO A 4 -54.38 36.34 -3.77
C PRO A 4 -52.85 36.42 -3.76
N ALA A 5 -52.22 35.99 -2.67
CA ALA A 5 -50.77 35.77 -2.61
C ALA A 5 -50.47 34.36 -3.14
N MET A 6 -49.81 34.33 -4.30
CA MET A 6 -49.28 33.16 -4.98
C MET A 6 -48.10 32.59 -4.18
N VAL A 7 -48.23 31.34 -3.71
CA VAL A 7 -47.14 30.60 -3.06
C VAL A 7 -46.26 29.99 -4.16
N LEU A 8 -45.05 30.52 -4.31
CA LEU A 8 -43.99 29.94 -5.15
C LEU A 8 -43.19 28.95 -4.28
N VAL A 9 -43.36 27.65 -4.53
CA VAL A 9 -42.53 26.58 -3.94
C VAL A 9 -41.27 26.44 -4.79
N LEU A 10 -40.13 26.94 -4.30
CA LEU A 10 -38.80 26.66 -4.86
C LEU A 10 -38.23 25.42 -4.17
N LEU A 11 -38.34 24.28 -4.85
CA LEU A 11 -37.59 23.05 -4.55
C LEU A 11 -36.11 23.31 -4.87
N VAL A 12 -35.31 23.58 -3.85
CA VAL A 12 -33.84 23.59 -3.96
C VAL A 12 -33.36 22.17 -3.71
N SER A 13 -33.13 21.43 -4.78
CA SER A 13 -32.35 20.18 -4.74
C SER A 13 -30.90 20.52 -4.43
N VAL A 14 -30.47 20.31 -3.19
CA VAL A 14 -29.04 20.38 -2.84
C VAL A 14 -28.35 19.13 -3.39
N PHE A 15 -27.79 19.23 -4.59
CA PHE A 15 -26.74 18.33 -5.04
C PHE A 15 -25.53 18.57 -4.12
N GLN A 16 -25.29 17.66 -3.17
CA GLN A 16 -24.03 17.59 -2.46
C GLN A 16 -23.00 17.03 -3.47
N PRO A 17 -21.93 17.76 -3.82
CA PRO A 17 -20.85 17.16 -4.58
C PRO A 17 -20.18 16.13 -3.68
N VAL A 18 -20.13 14.87 -4.13
CA VAL A 18 -19.18 13.88 -3.64
C VAL A 18 -17.79 14.51 -3.84
N LEU A 19 -17.12 14.82 -2.74
CA LEU A 19 -15.72 15.23 -2.73
C LEU A 19 -14.90 14.06 -3.27
N ALA A 20 -14.67 14.05 -4.58
CA ALA A 20 -13.50 13.42 -5.14
C ALA A 20 -12.30 14.16 -4.55
N GLU A 21 -11.54 13.51 -3.67
CA GLU A 21 -10.27 14.02 -3.18
C GLU A 21 -9.43 14.46 -4.38
N SER A 22 -9.27 15.76 -4.50
CA SER A 22 -8.53 16.36 -5.60
C SER A 22 -7.03 16.12 -5.39
N PRO A 23 -6.22 15.97 -6.46
CA PRO A 23 -4.76 15.82 -6.39
C PRO A 23 -4.04 16.91 -5.57
N LYS A 24 -4.71 18.05 -5.32
CA LYS A 24 -4.20 19.14 -4.48
C LYS A 24 -4.02 18.78 -3.00
N ALA A 25 -4.79 17.82 -2.46
CA ALA A 25 -4.55 17.32 -1.10
C ALA A 25 -3.20 16.56 -1.03
N GLN A 26 -2.80 15.94 -2.15
CA GLN A 26 -1.55 15.20 -2.29
C GLN A 26 -0.32 16.13 -2.44
N GLU A 27 -0.50 17.33 -3.01
CA GLU A 27 0.56 18.36 -3.11
C GLU A 27 0.75 19.21 -1.84
N GLN A 28 -0.26 19.32 -0.96
CA GLN A 28 -0.09 20.02 0.32
C GLN A 28 0.57 19.14 1.39
N ALA A 29 0.39 17.81 1.32
CA ALA A 29 1.07 16.86 2.19
C ALA A 29 2.60 16.81 1.96
N THR A 30 3.10 17.27 0.81
CA THR A 30 4.53 17.32 0.48
C THR A 30 5.29 18.50 1.11
N GLN A 31 4.63 19.45 1.77
CA GLN A 31 5.29 20.57 2.46
C GLN A 31 5.53 20.33 3.95
N GLN A 32 4.93 19.30 4.54
CA GLN A 32 5.14 18.94 5.93
C GLN A 32 6.29 17.94 6.01
N GLU A 33 7.30 18.24 6.83
CA GLU A 33 8.43 17.34 7.00
C GLU A 33 7.94 15.99 7.54
N LYS A 34 8.32 14.89 6.87
CA LYS A 34 7.96 13.54 7.32
C LYS A 34 8.41 13.34 8.76
N SER A 35 7.53 12.74 9.56
CA SER A 35 7.86 12.27 10.91
C SER A 35 8.99 11.24 10.89
N VAL A 36 9.59 10.96 12.05
CA VAL A 36 10.66 9.96 12.16
C VAL A 36 10.15 8.58 11.77
N GLU A 37 8.92 8.27 12.17
CA GLU A 37 8.20 7.02 11.88
C GLU A 37 7.99 6.86 10.38
N GLN A 38 7.53 7.92 9.69
CA GLN A 38 7.38 7.93 8.24
C GLN A 38 8.72 7.78 7.50
N LYS A 39 9.80 8.41 8.00
CA LYS A 39 11.16 8.23 7.45
C LYS A 39 11.64 6.79 7.64
N ASN A 40 11.33 6.14 8.77
CA ASN A 40 11.66 4.75 9.02
C ASN A 40 10.89 3.80 8.10
N MET A 41 9.61 4.08 7.84
CA MET A 41 8.82 3.33 6.85
C MET A 41 9.42 3.45 5.43
N ASP A 42 9.89 4.63 5.02
CA ASP A 42 10.57 4.80 3.73
C ASP A 42 11.84 3.92 3.64
N VAL A 43 12.64 3.88 4.71
CA VAL A 43 13.86 3.06 4.77
C VAL A 43 13.52 1.57 4.65
N LEU A 44 12.52 1.10 5.39
CA LEU A 44 12.06 -0.29 5.31
C LEU A 44 11.54 -0.63 3.91
N ALA A 45 10.74 0.25 3.32
CA ALA A 45 10.20 0.07 1.98
C ALA A 45 11.32 -0.01 0.93
N GLN A 46 12.30 0.90 0.98
CA GLN A 46 13.43 0.92 0.06
C GLN A 46 14.28 -0.35 0.16
N ALA A 47 14.51 -0.85 1.36
CA ALA A 47 15.24 -2.10 1.57
C ALA A 47 14.55 -3.28 0.90
N GLY A 48 13.24 -3.45 1.13
CA GLY A 48 12.47 -4.53 0.51
C GLY A 48 12.26 -4.37 -0.99
N ILE A 49 12.04 -3.14 -1.49
CA ILE A 49 11.97 -2.87 -2.93
C ILE A 49 13.28 -3.24 -3.62
N ARG A 50 14.44 -2.88 -3.05
CA ARG A 50 15.74 -3.28 -3.59
C ARG A 50 15.85 -4.81 -3.67
N GLN A 51 15.51 -5.51 -2.60
CA GLN A 51 15.53 -6.98 -2.59
C GLN A 51 14.59 -7.60 -3.63
N ALA A 52 13.38 -7.05 -3.79
CA ALA A 52 12.42 -7.47 -4.80
C ALA A 52 12.97 -7.29 -6.22
N LEU A 53 13.50 -6.09 -6.53
CA LEU A 53 14.06 -5.77 -7.84
C LEU A 53 15.28 -6.64 -8.17
N GLU A 54 16.14 -6.91 -7.20
CA GLU A 54 17.26 -7.84 -7.37
C GLU A 54 16.79 -9.26 -7.69
N ALA A 55 15.76 -9.76 -7.01
CA ALA A 55 15.19 -11.08 -7.27
C ALA A 55 14.60 -11.16 -8.70
N ILE A 56 13.89 -10.11 -9.12
CA ILE A 56 13.32 -10.00 -10.46
C ILE A 56 14.42 -9.98 -11.52
N ALA A 57 15.46 -9.17 -11.32
CA ALA A 57 16.60 -9.10 -12.24
C ALA A 57 17.34 -10.44 -12.37
N LYS A 58 17.47 -11.21 -11.28
CA LYS A 58 18.18 -12.50 -11.25
C LYS A 58 17.34 -13.66 -11.77
N SER A 59 16.04 -13.67 -11.53
CA SER A 59 15.19 -14.86 -11.71
C SER A 59 13.96 -14.65 -12.59
N GLY A 60 13.73 -13.43 -13.09
CA GLY A 60 12.56 -13.09 -13.90
C GLY A 60 11.27 -12.86 -13.10
N GLY A 61 11.33 -12.93 -11.77
CA GLY A 61 10.19 -12.69 -10.89
C GLY A 61 10.60 -12.64 -9.42
N MET A 62 9.61 -12.58 -8.54
CA MET A 62 9.80 -12.70 -7.09
C MET A 62 8.63 -13.47 -6.49
N TYR A 63 8.91 -14.16 -5.39
CA TYR A 63 7.86 -14.74 -4.55
C TYR A 63 7.59 -13.79 -3.37
N PRO A 64 6.32 -13.65 -2.90
CA PRO A 64 6.01 -12.69 -1.85
C PRO A 64 6.79 -12.95 -0.56
N PHE A 65 7.22 -11.87 0.07
CA PHE A 65 7.94 -11.89 1.33
C PHE A 65 7.59 -10.63 2.14
N GLY A 66 7.89 -10.65 3.43
CA GLY A 66 7.75 -9.52 4.32
C GLY A 66 9.04 -9.21 5.05
N LEU A 67 9.15 -7.99 5.54
CA LEU A 67 10.19 -7.59 6.49
C LEU A 67 9.52 -7.11 7.77
N ILE A 68 10.06 -7.53 8.89
CA ILE A 68 9.67 -7.05 10.22
C ILE A 68 10.84 -6.28 10.81
N SER A 69 10.55 -5.17 11.49
CA SER A 69 11.52 -4.42 12.27
C SER A 69 11.27 -4.64 13.75
N VAL A 70 12.34 -4.90 14.50
CA VAL A 70 12.34 -4.97 15.96
C VAL A 70 13.46 -4.07 16.45
N LYS A 71 13.14 -2.88 16.96
CA LYS A 71 14.13 -1.90 17.46
C LYS A 71 15.22 -1.57 16.42
N GLY A 72 14.84 -1.51 15.15
CA GLY A 72 15.74 -1.24 14.03
C GLY A 72 16.42 -2.48 13.42
N ASP A 73 16.34 -3.66 14.05
CA ASP A 73 16.82 -4.91 13.44
C ASP A 73 15.78 -5.46 12.47
N LEU A 74 16.20 -5.69 11.22
CA LEU A 74 15.33 -6.22 10.18
C LEU A 74 15.40 -7.75 10.09
N LYS A 75 14.24 -8.40 10.05
CA LYS A 75 14.13 -9.84 9.81
C LYS A 75 13.18 -10.10 8.63
N ALA A 76 13.57 -11.02 7.76
CA ALA A 76 12.74 -11.45 6.64
C ALA A 76 11.77 -12.55 7.05
N VAL A 77 10.54 -12.47 6.55
CA VAL A 77 9.51 -13.50 6.66
C VAL A 77 9.13 -13.92 5.24
N GLY A 78 9.28 -15.19 4.91
CA GLY A 78 9.03 -15.70 3.58
C GLY A 78 8.71 -17.18 3.61
N TYR A 79 8.40 -17.73 2.44
CA TYR A 79 8.15 -19.16 2.31
C TYR A 79 9.45 -19.94 2.46
N SER A 80 9.43 -20.98 3.30
CA SER A 80 10.59 -21.81 3.62
C SER A 80 10.44 -23.28 3.20
N GLY A 81 9.32 -23.65 2.56
CA GLY A 81 9.09 -25.00 2.06
C GLY A 81 9.73 -25.24 0.69
N ASP A 82 9.49 -26.44 0.16
CA ASP A 82 9.97 -26.82 -1.16
C ASP A 82 9.28 -26.00 -2.26
N ARG A 83 10.06 -25.49 -3.22
CA ARG A 83 9.53 -24.65 -4.31
C ARG A 83 8.45 -25.36 -5.14
N ALA A 84 8.50 -26.68 -5.25
CA ALA A 84 7.53 -27.47 -6.01
C ALA A 84 6.15 -27.52 -5.34
N ASP A 85 6.11 -27.36 -4.01
CA ASP A 85 4.90 -27.40 -3.19
C ASP A 85 4.45 -26.00 -2.76
N ALA A 86 5.14 -24.97 -3.26
CA ALA A 86 4.82 -23.59 -2.95
C ALA A 86 3.40 -23.24 -3.47
N PRO A 87 2.54 -22.64 -2.64
CA PRO A 87 1.24 -22.16 -3.10
C PRO A 87 1.40 -21.11 -4.20
N SER A 88 0.30 -20.72 -4.85
CA SER A 88 0.33 -19.59 -5.78
C SER A 88 0.86 -18.33 -5.07
N ALA A 89 1.52 -17.43 -5.79
CA ALA A 89 2.01 -16.19 -5.20
C ALA A 89 0.88 -15.36 -4.57
N GLU A 90 -0.33 -15.43 -5.13
CA GLU A 90 -1.49 -14.72 -4.57
C GLU A 90 -1.94 -15.34 -3.25
N ASP A 91 -2.09 -16.67 -3.20
CA ASP A 91 -2.53 -17.36 -1.98
C ASP A 91 -1.49 -17.24 -0.87
N TRP A 92 -0.21 -17.31 -1.24
CA TRP A 92 0.87 -17.04 -0.30
C TRP A 92 0.86 -15.61 0.22
N ALA A 93 0.64 -14.60 -0.64
CA ALA A 93 0.57 -13.22 -0.18
C ALA A 93 -0.57 -13.01 0.84
N LYS A 94 -1.72 -13.67 0.64
CA LYS A 94 -2.83 -13.66 1.62
C LYS A 94 -2.43 -14.34 2.93
N ALA A 95 -1.82 -15.52 2.88
CA ALA A 95 -1.35 -16.23 4.06
C ALA A 95 -0.26 -15.45 4.82
N LEU A 96 0.67 -14.84 4.08
CA LEU A 96 1.74 -14.02 4.62
C LEU A 96 1.19 -12.75 5.29
N PHE A 97 0.19 -12.09 4.71
CA PHE A 97 -0.50 -10.98 5.34
C PHE A 97 -1.06 -11.36 6.72
N MET A 98 -1.77 -12.49 6.80
CA MET A 98 -2.29 -12.99 8.08
C MET A 98 -1.16 -13.35 9.05
N LYS A 99 -0.05 -13.92 8.56
CA LYS A 99 1.10 -14.26 9.40
C LYS A 99 1.79 -13.02 9.97
N LEU A 100 1.94 -11.96 9.18
CA LEU A 100 2.52 -10.69 9.62
C LEU A 100 1.63 -10.03 10.69
N ARG A 101 0.31 -10.07 10.49
CA ARG A 101 -0.66 -9.62 11.51
C ARG A 101 -0.50 -10.38 12.82
N GLN A 102 -0.48 -11.71 12.75
CA GLN A 102 -0.25 -12.55 13.92
C GLN A 102 1.08 -12.22 14.61
N ILE A 103 2.16 -11.98 13.85
CA ILE A 103 3.45 -11.55 14.42
C ILE A 103 3.30 -10.22 15.17
N GLY A 104 2.62 -9.23 14.57
CA GLY A 104 2.37 -7.94 15.20
C GLY A 104 1.52 -8.03 16.48
N GLU A 105 0.60 -8.98 16.56
CA GLU A 105 -0.19 -9.26 17.77
C GLU A 105 0.64 -9.95 18.86
N GLU A 106 1.42 -10.96 18.49
CA GLU A 106 2.18 -11.80 19.44
C GLU A 106 3.48 -11.14 19.93
N GLN A 107 4.03 -10.19 19.17
CA GLN A 107 5.32 -9.54 19.44
C GLN A 107 5.15 -8.01 19.54
N PRO A 108 4.83 -7.47 20.73
CA PRO A 108 4.64 -6.03 20.93
C PRO A 108 5.90 -5.21 20.63
N GLU A 109 7.07 -5.83 20.64
CA GLU A 109 8.35 -5.21 20.29
C GLU A 109 8.56 -4.97 18.78
N VAL A 110 7.74 -5.57 17.91
CA VAL A 110 7.75 -5.29 16.48
C VAL A 110 7.16 -3.92 16.24
N ASP A 111 7.94 -2.99 15.70
CA ASP A 111 7.53 -1.59 15.45
C ASP A 111 7.04 -1.35 14.01
N MET A 112 7.55 -2.12 13.04
CA MET A 112 7.12 -2.08 11.65
C MET A 112 6.94 -3.46 11.03
N LEU A 113 5.96 -3.54 10.13
CA LEU A 113 5.67 -4.69 9.30
C LEU A 113 5.62 -4.26 7.84
N SER A 114 5.99 -5.15 6.93
CA SER A 114 5.87 -4.90 5.50
C SER A 114 5.62 -6.17 4.71
N LEU A 115 4.93 -6.02 3.58
CA LEU A 115 4.61 -7.07 2.62
C LEU A 115 4.96 -6.61 1.21
N PHE A 116 5.80 -7.40 0.53
CA PHE A 116 6.26 -7.18 -0.83
C PHE A 116 5.73 -8.29 -1.74
N ARG A 117 5.10 -7.91 -2.85
CA ARG A 117 4.62 -8.84 -3.89
C ARG A 117 4.67 -8.20 -5.27
N LEU A 118 4.57 -9.01 -6.31
CA LEU A 118 4.18 -8.50 -7.62
C LEU A 118 2.68 -8.20 -7.61
N HIS A 119 2.30 -7.09 -8.21
CA HIS A 119 0.90 -6.71 -8.40
C HIS A 119 0.72 -6.05 -9.76
N THR A 120 -0.49 -6.17 -10.29
CA THR A 120 -0.88 -5.56 -11.56
C THR A 120 -1.90 -4.49 -11.27
N ILE A 121 -1.65 -3.27 -11.74
CA ILE A 121 -2.62 -2.17 -11.72
C ILE A 121 -3.04 -1.84 -13.15
N THR A 122 -4.17 -1.17 -13.30
CA THR A 122 -4.57 -0.56 -14.57
C THR A 122 -4.21 0.92 -14.54
N ASN A 123 -3.46 1.40 -15.53
CA ASN A 123 -3.11 2.82 -15.64
C ASN A 123 -4.27 3.64 -16.25
N ASP A 124 -4.10 4.96 -16.32
CA ASP A 124 -5.12 5.88 -16.87
C ASP A 124 -5.44 5.62 -18.36
N ALA A 125 -4.55 4.96 -19.10
CA ALA A 125 -4.75 4.54 -20.48
C ALA A 125 -5.50 3.20 -20.61
N GLY A 126 -5.85 2.56 -19.48
CA GLY A 126 -6.51 1.26 -19.45
C GLY A 126 -5.54 0.08 -19.62
N GLU A 127 -4.24 0.30 -19.54
CA GLU A 127 -3.21 -0.73 -19.72
C GLU A 127 -2.85 -1.39 -18.40
N GLU A 128 -2.62 -2.71 -18.44
CA GLU A 128 -2.12 -3.46 -17.29
C GLU A 128 -0.62 -3.23 -17.10
N VAL A 129 -0.25 -2.74 -15.91
CA VAL A 129 1.13 -2.49 -15.52
C VAL A 129 1.47 -3.35 -14.32
N VAL A 130 2.43 -4.25 -14.49
CA VAL A 130 3.00 -5.05 -13.39
C VAL A 130 4.03 -4.22 -12.64
N GLY A 131 4.05 -4.33 -11.32
CA GLY A 131 5.03 -3.67 -10.48
C GLY A 131 5.25 -4.36 -9.15
N VAL A 132 6.26 -3.88 -8.41
CA VAL A 132 6.46 -4.26 -7.00
C VAL A 132 5.49 -3.47 -6.15
N TRP A 133 4.63 -4.18 -5.42
CA TRP A 133 3.74 -3.63 -4.42
C TRP A 133 4.37 -3.80 -3.04
N ALA A 134 4.73 -2.68 -2.41
CA ALA A 134 5.31 -2.62 -1.08
C ALA A 134 4.32 -1.99 -0.10
N GLN A 135 3.60 -2.81 0.65
CA GLN A 135 2.76 -2.36 1.76
C GLN A 135 3.63 -2.27 3.01
N VAL A 136 3.65 -1.11 3.65
CA VAL A 136 4.47 -0.85 4.83
C VAL A 136 3.58 -0.23 5.91
N ASP A 137 3.78 -0.70 7.14
CA ASP A 137 2.99 -0.32 8.28
C ASP A 137 3.88 -0.09 9.50
N HIS A 138 3.52 0.91 10.30
CA HIS A 138 4.18 1.29 11.54
C HIS A 138 3.11 1.54 12.59
N ARG A 139 3.29 1.05 13.82
CA ARG A 139 2.23 1.10 14.86
C ARG A 139 1.64 2.49 15.13
N GLN A 140 2.43 3.53 14.93
CA GLN A 140 2.10 4.90 15.33
C GLN A 140 1.65 5.83 14.19
N VAL A 141 1.71 5.37 12.94
CA VAL A 141 1.35 6.21 11.78
C VAL A 141 0.59 5.40 10.74
N ARG A 142 -0.24 6.05 9.94
CA ARG A 142 -1.07 5.38 8.93
C ARG A 142 -0.19 4.56 7.95
N PRO A 143 -0.57 3.31 7.63
CA PRO A 143 0.13 2.53 6.62
C PRO A 143 0.02 3.15 5.23
N TRP A 144 0.96 2.78 4.37
CA TRP A 144 0.89 3.14 2.96
C TRP A 144 1.35 1.99 2.08
N VAL A 145 1.10 2.15 0.80
CA VAL A 145 1.63 1.31 -0.26
C VAL A 145 2.51 2.15 -1.16
N ILE A 146 3.66 1.60 -1.52
CA ILE A 146 4.50 2.09 -2.60
C ILE A 146 4.42 1.08 -3.74
N PHE A 147 3.94 1.52 -4.90
CA PHE A 147 3.96 0.74 -6.12
C PHE A 147 5.10 1.20 -7.01
N VAL A 148 5.96 0.27 -7.40
CA VAL A 148 7.09 0.52 -8.29
C VAL A 148 6.83 -0.19 -9.62
N PRO A 149 6.40 0.53 -10.67
CA PRO A 149 6.06 -0.08 -11.95
C PRO A 149 7.30 -0.65 -12.65
N LEU A 150 7.13 -1.80 -13.31
CA LEU A 150 8.11 -2.42 -14.17
C LEU A 150 7.70 -2.14 -15.63
N LEU A 151 8.14 -1.00 -16.14
CA LEU A 151 7.82 -0.54 -17.49
C LEU A 151 8.68 -1.25 -18.52
N LYS A 152 8.21 -1.41 -19.75
CA LYS A 152 9.05 -1.90 -20.85
C LYS A 152 9.64 -0.71 -21.59
N ASN A 153 10.95 -0.76 -21.87
CA ASN A 153 11.58 0.18 -22.80
C ASN A 153 11.33 -0.24 -24.26
N ASP A 154 11.81 0.57 -25.21
CA ASP A 154 11.68 0.30 -26.66
C ASP A 154 12.34 -1.02 -27.11
N GLU A 155 13.27 -1.56 -26.31
CA GLU A 155 13.92 -2.85 -26.54
C GLU A 155 13.15 -4.04 -25.90
N GLY A 156 12.00 -3.77 -25.28
CA GLY A 156 11.19 -4.77 -24.57
C GLY A 156 11.75 -5.21 -23.22
N LYS A 157 12.81 -4.56 -22.71
CA LYS A 157 13.39 -4.84 -21.38
C LYS A 157 12.64 -4.09 -20.30
N HIS A 158 12.49 -4.71 -19.14
CA HIS A 158 11.89 -4.06 -17.98
C HIS A 158 12.84 -3.00 -17.40
N VAL A 159 12.32 -1.79 -17.22
CA VAL A 159 12.94 -0.66 -16.54
C VAL A 159 12.06 -0.25 -15.37
N VAL A 160 12.68 0.24 -14.30
CA VAL A 160 11.97 0.68 -13.10
C VAL A 160 11.40 2.07 -13.38
N GLY A 161 10.08 2.23 -13.26
CA GLY A 161 9.43 3.54 -13.35
C GLY A 161 9.36 4.25 -12.00
N ASP A 162 8.78 5.45 -12.00
CA ASP A 162 8.68 6.27 -10.80
C ASP A 162 7.75 5.64 -9.74
N PRO A 163 8.13 5.67 -8.44
CA PRO A 163 7.32 5.10 -7.38
C PRO A 163 6.03 5.90 -7.17
N ILE A 164 4.92 5.19 -7.05
CA ILE A 164 3.58 5.75 -6.79
C ILE A 164 3.18 5.41 -5.36
N TYR A 165 2.75 6.42 -4.60
CA TYR A 165 2.37 6.27 -3.20
C TYR A 165 0.84 6.25 -3.09
N TYR A 166 0.30 5.25 -2.41
CA TYR A 166 -1.11 5.12 -2.08
C TYR A 166 -1.27 5.10 -0.56
N ALA A 167 -2.22 5.88 -0.04
CA ALA A 167 -2.72 5.64 1.30
C ALA A 167 -3.50 4.31 1.33
N THR A 168 -3.40 3.58 2.43
CA THR A 168 -4.23 2.38 2.65
C THR A 168 -4.74 2.39 4.08
N GLU A 169 -5.97 1.94 4.28
CA GLU A 169 -6.52 1.66 5.61
C GLU A 169 -6.33 0.19 6.00
N GLN A 170 -5.81 -0.65 5.09
CA GLN A 170 -5.50 -2.04 5.38
C GLN A 170 -4.21 -2.13 6.18
N SER A 171 -4.34 -2.11 7.51
CA SER A 171 -3.20 -2.31 8.42
C SER A 171 -2.73 -3.77 8.45
N LEU A 172 -1.40 -3.93 8.52
CA LEU A 172 -0.69 -5.16 8.85
C LEU A 172 -0.61 -5.39 10.37
N PHE A 173 -0.94 -4.39 11.18
CA PHE A 173 -1.28 -4.60 12.58
C PHE A 173 -2.79 -4.87 12.69
N ALA A 174 -3.18 -5.68 13.66
CA ALA A 174 -4.60 -5.80 13.96
C ALA A 174 -5.09 -4.53 14.67
N PRO A 175 -6.32 -4.09 14.42
CA PRO A 175 -6.93 -3.02 15.21
C PRO A 175 -6.97 -3.45 16.67
N GLU A 176 -6.76 -2.50 17.59
CA GLU A 176 -6.93 -2.78 19.01
C GLU A 176 -8.39 -3.21 19.27
N GLU A 177 -8.59 -4.21 20.13
CA GLU A 177 -9.94 -4.68 20.49
C GLU A 177 -10.77 -3.52 21.06
N GLY A 178 -11.62 -2.91 20.23
CA GLY A 178 -12.42 -1.74 20.59
C GLY A 178 -12.71 -0.76 19.46
N GLU A 179 -11.91 -0.78 18.38
CA GLU A 179 -12.10 0.08 17.20
C GLU A 179 -12.89 -0.65 16.09
N GLN A 180 -14.09 -1.13 16.43
CA GLN A 180 -15.10 -1.47 15.41
C GLN A 180 -16.09 -0.31 15.35
N GLU A 181 -15.93 0.59 14.38
CA GLU A 181 -17.02 1.45 13.90
C GLU A 181 -17.79 0.77 12.76
#